data_AF-A0A833G3B4-F1
#
_entry.id   AF-A0A833G3B4-F1
#
_cell.length_a   1.000
_cell.length_b   1.000
_cell.length_c   1.000
_cell.angle_alpha   90.00
_cell.angle_beta   90.00
_cell.angle_gamma   90.00
#
_symmetry.space_group_name_H-M   'P 1'
#
loop_
_entity.id
_entity.type
_entity.pdbx_description
1 polymer ?
#
loop_
_entity_poly.entity_id
_entity_poly.type
_entity_poly.pdbx_seq_one_letter_code
_entity_poly.pdbx_strand_id
1 'polypeptide(L)' 'MTTTPLMPKATAVWLVENTSLSFEQIADFCRLHPLEVKAIADGEAALTIKGLDPVLTGQLTREEIDKAQADPKHRLG' A
#
# COMPACT_ATOMS: atom_id res chain seq x y z
N MET A 1 12.20 -12.05 3.58
CA MET A 1 10.95 -12.83 3.68
C MET A 1 9.84 -11.86 3.31
N THR A 2 9.04 -12.12 2.28
CA THR A 2 7.99 -11.17 1.87
C THR A 2 6.86 -11.22 2.90
N THR A 3 6.85 -10.26 3.83
CA THR A 3 5.82 -10.11 4.87
C THR A 3 4.55 -9.64 4.20
N THR A 4 3.67 -10.58 3.84
CA THR A 4 2.33 -10.25 3.37
C THR A 4 1.60 -9.50 4.47
N PRO A 5 1.02 -8.32 4.20
CA PRO A 5 0.33 -7.58 5.23
C PRO A 5 -0.83 -8.35 5.84
N LEU A 6 -0.94 -8.23 7.17
CA LEU A 6 -1.95 -8.92 7.96
C LEU A 6 -3.37 -8.51 7.53
N MET A 7 -3.51 -7.28 7.02
CA MET A 7 -4.70 -6.75 6.35
C MET A 7 -4.29 -6.05 5.04
N PRO A 8 -4.17 -6.78 3.92
CA PRO A 8 -3.60 -6.24 2.68
C PRO A 8 -4.49 -5.15 2.07
N LYS A 9 -5.82 -5.31 2.12
CA LYS A 9 -6.75 -4.29 1.61
C LYS A 9 -6.73 -3.01 2.44
N ALA A 10 -6.71 -3.10 3.77
CA ALA A 10 -6.64 -1.93 4.64
C ALA A 10 -5.30 -1.20 4.51
N THR A 11 -4.21 -1.95 4.37
CA THR A 11 -2.88 -1.38 4.13
C THR A 11 -2.82 -0.69 2.77
N ALA A 12 -3.38 -1.29 1.72
CA ALA A 12 -3.48 -0.68 0.40
C ALA A 12 -4.29 0.63 0.41
N VAL A 13 -5.43 0.66 1.10
CA VAL A 13 -6.23 1.90 1.29
C VAL A 13 -5.37 2.99 1.92
N TRP A 14 -4.69 2.69 3.03
CA TRP A 14 -3.85 3.67 3.70
C TRP A 14 -2.71 4.15 2.80
N LEU A 15 -2.00 3.24 2.11
CA LEU A 15 -0.90 3.60 1.21
C LEU A 15 -1.37 4.48 0.05
N VAL A 16 -2.50 4.16 -0.57
CA VAL A 16 -3.08 4.97 -1.65
C VAL A 16 -3.45 6.39 -1.18
N GLU A 17 -3.99 6.53 0.03
CA GLU A 17 -4.44 7.82 0.55
C GLU A 17 -3.32 8.66 1.20
N ASN A 18 -2.28 8.03 1.76
CA ASN A 18 -1.26 8.69 2.59
C ASN A 18 0.11 8.77 1.93
N THR A 19 0.31 8.13 0.77
CA THR A 19 1.60 8.11 0.06
C THR A 19 1.41 8.40 -1.43
N SER A 20 2.48 8.78 -2.12
CA SER A 20 2.47 8.97 -3.59
C SER A 20 2.98 7.75 -4.35
N LEU A 21 2.82 6.56 -3.77
CA LEU A 21 3.28 5.31 -4.38
C LEU A 21 2.45 4.91 -5.59
N SER A 22 3.09 4.22 -6.53
CA SER A 22 2.42 3.71 -7.72
C SER A 22 1.51 2.53 -7.38
N PHE A 23 0.40 2.38 -8.11
CA PHE A 23 -0.53 1.26 -7.90
C PHE A 23 0.15 -0.10 -7.99
N GLU A 24 1.15 -0.25 -8.86
CA GLU A 24 1.95 -1.47 -8.99
C GLU A 24 2.78 -1.78 -7.73
N GLN A 25 3.38 -0.75 -7.10
CA GLN A 25 4.16 -0.93 -5.87
C GLN A 25 3.26 -1.37 -4.71
N ILE A 26 2.09 -0.74 -4.58
CA ILE A 26 1.10 -1.08 -3.55
C ILE A 26 0.52 -2.48 -3.80
N ALA A 27 0.23 -2.81 -5.06
CA ALA A 27 -0.25 -4.12 -5.49
C ALA A 27 0.76 -5.24 -5.19
N ASP A 28 2.04 -5.02 -5.51
CA ASP A 28 3.12 -5.97 -5.24
C ASP A 28 3.26 -6.24 -3.73
N PHE A 29 3.28 -5.18 -2.92
CA PHE A 29 3.39 -5.28 -1.46
C PHE A 29 2.18 -5.95 -0.81
N CYS A 30 0.98 -5.50 -1.17
CA CYS A 30 -0.26 -6.01 -0.61
C CYS A 30 -0.69 -7.35 -1.24
N ARG A 31 0.06 -7.86 -2.24
CA ARG A 31 -0.32 -9.02 -3.06
C ARG A 31 -1.73 -8.90 -3.65
N LEU A 32 -2.10 -7.69 -4.04
CA LEU A 32 -3.37 -7.37 -4.67
C LEU A 32 -3.18 -7.19 -6.17
N HIS A 33 -4.27 -7.28 -6.93
CA HIS A 33 -4.23 -6.92 -8.34
C HIS A 33 -4.19 -5.39 -8.47
N PRO A 34 -3.42 -4.79 -9.40
CA PRO A 34 -3.40 -3.33 -9.59
C PRO A 34 -4.77 -2.73 -9.89
N LEU A 35 -5.69 -3.54 -10.47
CA LEU A 35 -7.10 -3.14 -10.64
C LEU A 35 -7.84 -2.96 -9.31
N GLU A 36 -7.58 -3.80 -8.30
CA GLU A 36 -8.17 -3.62 -6.97
C GLU A 36 -7.61 -2.37 -6.28
N VAL A 37 -6.31 -2.11 -6.42
CA VAL A 37 -5.69 -0.88 -5.89
C VAL A 37 -6.27 0.36 -6.58
N LYS A 38 -6.55 0.28 -7.88
CA LYS A 38 -7.23 1.35 -8.62
C LYS A 38 -8.66 1.56 -8.11
N ALA A 39 -9.43 0.51 -7.86
CA ALA A 39 -10.78 0.61 -7.29
C ALA A 39 -10.77 1.18 -5.85
N ILE A 40 -9.70 0.92 -5.08
CA ILE A 40 -9.46 1.56 -3.78
C ILE A 40 -9.22 3.06 -3.96
N ALA A 41 -8.36 3.45 -4.91
CA ALA A 41 -8.06 4.85 -5.21
C ALA A 41 -9.27 5.63 -5.76
N ASP A 42 -10.16 4.95 -6.50
CA ASP A 42 -11.42 5.52 -6.98
C ASP A 42 -12.45 5.73 -5.85
N GLY A 43 -12.18 5.17 -4.67
CA GLY A 43 -13.06 5.26 -3.51
C GLY A 43 -14.13 4.17 -3.44
N GLU A 44 -14.26 3.31 -4.46
CA GLU A 44 -15.24 2.21 -4.47
C GLU A 44 -15.01 1.22 -3.31
N ALA A 45 -13.76 0.91 -3.01
CA ALA A 45 -13.40 -0.01 -1.91
C ALA A 45 -13.09 0.69 -0.59
N ALA A 46 -12.80 1.99 -0.59
CA ALA A 46 -12.50 2.78 0.61
C ALA A 46 -13.74 3.00 1.51
N LEU A 47 -14.95 2.88 0.96
CA LEU A 47 -16.20 3.08 1.70
C LEU A 47 -16.45 2.05 2.82
N THR A 48 -15.87 0.84 2.71
CA THR A 48 -16.11 -0.24 3.69
C THR A 48 -14.86 -0.56 4.53
N ILE A 49 -13.68 -0.08 4.14
CA ILE A 49 -12.41 -0.52 4.73
C ILE A 49 -11.68 0.70 5.30
N LYS A 50 -11.49 0.74 6.61
CA LYS A 50 -10.61 1.74 7.24
C LYS A 50 -9.15 1.42 6.90
N GLY A 51 -8.43 2.41 6.37
CA GLY A 51 -7.00 2.31 6.12
C GLY A 51 -6.22 1.95 7.39
N LEU A 52 -5.30 0.99 7.28
CA LEU A 52 -4.40 0.58 8.36
C LEU A 52 -2.99 1.08 8.04
N ASP A 53 -2.42 1.89 8.95
CA ASP A 53 -1.07 2.42 8.79
C ASP A 53 -0.02 1.29 8.95
N PRO A 54 0.69 0.90 7.88
CA PRO A 54 1.71 -0.15 7.93
C PRO A 54 2.97 0.28 8.70
N VAL A 55 3.17 1.58 8.92
CA VAL A 55 4.28 2.10 9.72
C VAL A 55 3.99 1.88 11.20
N LEU A 56 2.75 2.10 11.64
CA LEU A 56 2.34 1.84 13.02
C LEU A 56 2.33 0.34 13.36
N THR A 57 2.04 -0.53 12.38
CA THR A 57 2.12 -1.98 12.59
C THR A 57 3.53 -2.54 12.49
N GLY A 58 4.53 -1.69 12.18
CA GLY A 58 5.93 -2.09 12.03
C GLY A 58 6.21 -2.93 10.79
N GLN A 59 5.33 -2.88 9.80
CA GLN A 59 5.47 -3.63 8.55
C GLN A 59 6.23 -2.87 7.46
N LEU A 60 6.18 -1.53 7.52
CA LEU A 60 6.98 -0.64 6.70
C LEU A 60 7.61 0.42 7.58
N THR A 61 8.70 1.00 7.13
CA THR A 61 9.26 2.20 7.75
C THR A 61 8.94 3.42 6.90
N ARG A 62 8.93 4.60 7.53
CA ARG A 62 8.76 5.85 6.79
C ARG A 62 9.86 6.04 5.75
N GLU A 63 11.09 5.62 6.06
CA GLU A 63 12.23 5.64 5.14
C GLU A 63 12.01 4.74 3.93
N GLU A 64 11.40 3.56 4.10
CA GLU A 64 11.11 2.66 2.98
C GLU A 64 10.04 3.23 2.05
N ILE A 65 9.02 3.86 2.64
CA ILE A 65 7.99 4.58 1.88
C ILE A 65 8.61 5.75 1.10
N ASP A 66 9.50 6.51 1.72
CA ASP A 66 10.16 7.66 1.07
C ASP A 66 11.01 7.23 -0.12
N LYS A 67 11.81 6.17 0.03
CA LYS A 67 12.58 5.55 -1.07
C LYS A 67 11.65 5.07 -2.18
N ALA A 68 10.55 4.41 -1.84
CA ALA A 68 9.58 3.92 -2.81
C ALA A 68 8.82 5.05 -3.53
N GLN A 69 8.59 6.18 -2.86
CA GLN A 69 8.02 7.38 -3.46
C GLN A 69 8.99 8.08 -4.41
N ALA A 70 10.29 8.07 -4.09
CA ALA A 70 11.33 8.65 -4.94
C ALA A 70 11.67 7.76 -6.15
N ASP A 71 11.55 6.44 -6.02
CA ASP A 71 11.81 5.46 -7.07
C ASP A 71 10.61 4.52 -7.29
N PRO A 72 9.84 4.68 -8.39
CA PRO A 72 8.71 3.81 -8.70
C PRO A 72 9.11 2.36 -9.00
N LYS A 73 10.39 2.07 -9.25
CA LYS A 73 10.91 0.70 -9.41
C LYS A 73 11.30 0.05 -8.08
N HIS A 74 11.39 0.84 -7.01
CA HIS A 74 11.69 0.32 -5.68
C HIS A 74 10.48 -0.46 -5.14
N ARG A 75 10.76 -1.65 -4.61
CA ARG A 75 9.74 -2.55 -4.07
C ARG A 75 9.77 -2.48 -2.55
N LEU A 76 8.59 -2.29 -1.97
CA LEU A 76 8.37 -2.33 -0.52
C LEU A 76 8.68 -3.75 0.00
N GLY A 77 9.49 -3.88 1.05
CA GLY A 77 10.02 -5.17 1.52
C GLY A 77 10.35 -5.22 2.99
#